data_AF-A0AAD7EGP7-F1
#
_entry.id   AF-A0AAD7EGP7-F1
#
_cell.length_a   1.000
_cell.length_b   1.000
_cell.length_c   1.000
_cell.angle_alpha   90.00
_cell.angle_beta   90.00
_cell.angle_gamma   90.00
#
_symmetry.space_group_name_H-M   'P 1'
#
loop_
_entity.id
_entity.type
_entity.pdbx_description
1 polymer ?
#
loop_
_entity_poly.entity_id
_entity_poly.type
_entity_poly.pdbx_seq_one_letter_code
_entity_poly.pdbx_strand_id
1 'polypeptide(L)'
;MHIVIHRGNREEGIDITHRAFFDWLSPLNFFPQQQEISQMWQPGTGNWLLESPHFEEWKSGSTRTLWCRGIPGAGKTVLASMVVDHLSADNRDIGVACIYLNHKEVDSSTPPKLLAALWRQLLYKQHYKRGTSPSQQEVAGILTSSLKEFSQVFIVIDAIDEYPEDQCFILLKHLTEQMGLSLSVKLMLTS
;
A
#
# COMPACT_ATOMS: atom_id res chain seq x y z
N MET A 1 9.56 -22.92 -49.63
CA MET A 1 8.56 -22.95 -48.53
C MET A 1 9.03 -21.97 -47.48
N HIS A 2 8.44 -20.77 -47.43
CA HIS A 2 8.82 -19.73 -46.47
C HIS A 2 7.80 -19.72 -45.33
N ILE A 3 8.26 -19.95 -44.10
CA ILE A 3 7.46 -19.75 -42.90
C ILE A 3 7.68 -18.30 -42.48
N VAL A 4 6.63 -17.49 -42.55
CA VAL A 4 6.60 -16.15 -41.98
C VAL A 4 6.03 -16.27 -40.57
N ILE A 5 6.82 -15.93 -39.55
CA ILE A 5 6.35 -15.82 -38.17
C ILE A 5 5.83 -14.39 -37.99
N HIS A 6 4.51 -14.22 -37.92
CA HIS A 6 3.93 -12.97 -37.45
C HIS A 6 4.25 -12.80 -35.96
N ARG A 7 4.97 -11.72 -35.61
CA ARG A 7 4.98 -11.21 -34.24
C ARG A 7 3.58 -10.71 -33.91
N GLY A 8 2.73 -11.57 -33.35
CA GLY A 8 1.50 -11.12 -32.69
C GLY A 8 1.84 -10.28 -31.46
N ASN A 9 1.05 -9.23 -31.22
CA ASN A 9 1.06 -8.32 -30.07
C ASN A 9 1.09 -9.07 -28.73
N ARG A 10 2.27 -9.51 -28.28
CA ARG A 10 2.44 -10.13 -26.96
C ARG A 10 2.32 -9.10 -25.83
N GLU A 11 2.64 -7.83 -26.08
CA GLU A 11 2.64 -6.78 -25.06
C GLU A 11 1.22 -6.31 -24.69
N GLU A 12 0.33 -6.12 -25.66
CA GLU A 12 -1.06 -5.68 -25.39
C GLU A 12 -1.90 -6.73 -24.65
N GLY A 13 -1.71 -8.03 -24.93
CA GLY A 13 -2.46 -9.10 -24.27
C GLY A 13 -2.05 -9.33 -22.81
N ILE A 14 -0.79 -9.05 -22.47
CA ILE A 14 -0.26 -9.18 -21.10
C ILE A 14 -0.77 -8.04 -20.23
N ASP A 15 -0.80 -6.80 -20.74
CA ASP A 15 -1.24 -5.62 -19.98
C ASP A 15 -2.74 -5.69 -19.60
N ILE A 16 -3.58 -6.14 -20.54
CA ILE A 16 -5.03 -6.34 -20.28
C ILE A 16 -5.25 -7.41 -19.20
N THR A 17 -4.50 -8.51 -19.25
CA THR A 17 -4.63 -9.61 -18.26
C THR A 17 -4.12 -9.17 -16.88
N HIS A 18 -3.02 -8.41 -16.85
CA HIS A 18 -2.43 -7.85 -15.64
C HIS A 18 -3.41 -6.90 -14.93
N ARG A 19 -4.01 -5.97 -15.67
CA ARG A 19 -5.01 -5.04 -15.13
C ARG A 19 -6.26 -5.77 -14.61
N ALA A 20 -6.79 -6.72 -15.40
CA ALA A 20 -7.95 -7.50 -15.01
C ALA A 20 -7.73 -8.28 -13.70
N PHE A 21 -6.52 -8.81 -13.50
CA PHE A 21 -6.16 -9.49 -12.26
C PHE A 21 -6.19 -8.56 -11.04
N PHE A 22 -5.57 -7.38 -11.11
CA PHE A 22 -5.57 -6.45 -9.98
C PHE A 22 -6.96 -5.87 -9.68
N ASP A 23 -7.76 -5.64 -10.72
CA ASP A 23 -9.15 -5.20 -10.56
C ASP A 23 -10.04 -6.31 -9.98
N TRP A 24 -9.80 -7.58 -10.33
CA TRP A 24 -10.43 -8.73 -9.69
C TRP A 24 -10.00 -8.87 -8.22
N LEU A 25 -8.72 -8.68 -7.91
CA LEU A 25 -8.19 -8.80 -6.55
C LEU A 25 -8.80 -7.75 -5.63
N SER A 26 -8.85 -6.50 -6.08
CA SER A 26 -9.60 -5.45 -5.38
C SER A 26 -9.99 -4.34 -6.34
N PRO A 27 -11.28 -3.94 -6.37
CA PRO A 27 -11.70 -2.76 -7.12
C PRO A 27 -11.22 -1.46 -6.46
N LEU A 28 -10.83 -1.48 -5.18
CA LEU A 28 -10.27 -0.32 -4.50
C LEU A 28 -8.82 -0.12 -4.94
N ASN A 29 -8.56 1.06 -5.51
CA ASN A 29 -7.27 1.43 -6.04
C ASN A 29 -6.83 2.79 -5.47
N PHE A 30 -5.90 2.77 -4.53
CA PHE A 30 -5.37 3.98 -3.89
C PHE A 30 -4.22 4.65 -4.66
N PHE A 31 -3.73 4.06 -5.77
CA PHE A 31 -2.63 4.66 -6.54
C PHE A 31 -2.96 6.06 -7.10
N PRO A 32 -4.14 6.30 -7.73
CA PRO A 32 -4.49 7.64 -8.20
C PRO A 32 -4.61 8.65 -7.07
N GLN A 33 -5.26 8.25 -5.96
CA GLN A 33 -5.42 9.11 -4.79
C GLN A 33 -4.07 9.47 -4.15
N GLN A 34 -3.16 8.50 -4.01
CA GLN A 34 -1.78 8.75 -3.58
C GLN A 34 -1.09 9.78 -4.47
N GLN A 35 -1.19 9.62 -5.79
CA GLN A 35 -0.57 10.53 -6.76
C GLN A 35 -1.15 11.95 -6.67
N GLU A 36 -2.47 12.09 -6.55
CA GLU A 36 -3.14 13.38 -6.39
C GLU A 36 -2.74 14.09 -5.10
N ILE A 37 -2.72 13.36 -3.96
CA ILE A 37 -2.36 13.94 -2.67
C ILE A 37 -0.88 14.33 -2.63
N SER A 38 -0.01 13.50 -3.19
CA SER A 38 1.42 13.78 -3.31
C SER A 38 1.69 15.08 -4.09
N GLN A 39 0.92 15.36 -5.14
CA GLN A 39 1.04 16.61 -5.91
C GLN A 39 0.64 17.87 -5.12
N MET A 40 -0.14 17.73 -4.05
CA MET A 40 -0.47 18.86 -3.17
C MET A 40 0.69 19.24 -2.24
N TRP A 41 1.67 18.36 -2.05
CA TRP A 41 2.82 18.60 -1.20
C TRP A 41 3.68 19.76 -1.71
N GLN A 42 4.06 20.64 -0.80
CA GLN A 42 4.97 21.75 -1.08
C GLN A 42 6.40 21.37 -0.70
N PRO A 43 7.38 21.46 -1.62
CA PRO A 43 8.77 21.12 -1.33
C PRO A 43 9.30 21.83 -0.07
N GLY A 44 9.97 21.06 0.79
CA GLY A 44 10.53 21.58 2.06
C GLY A 44 9.56 21.60 3.24
N THR A 45 8.28 21.27 3.04
CA THR A 45 7.32 21.11 4.14
C THR A 45 7.29 19.66 4.65
N GLY A 46 7.02 19.46 5.94
CA GLY A 46 6.86 18.12 6.51
C GLY A 46 8.16 17.34 6.80
N ASN A 47 9.32 17.83 6.35
CA ASN A 47 10.62 17.17 6.59
C ASN A 47 10.90 16.91 8.07
N TRP A 48 10.42 17.78 8.97
CA TRP A 48 10.51 17.60 10.42
C TRP A 48 10.00 16.24 10.89
N LEU A 49 9.01 15.65 10.20
CA LEU A 49 8.48 14.33 10.52
C LEU A 49 9.49 13.25 10.16
N LEU A 50 10.05 13.31 8.95
CA LEU A 50 11.05 12.35 8.46
C LEU A 50 12.36 12.42 9.26
N GLU A 51 12.69 13.60 9.79
CA GLU A 51 13.87 13.84 10.63
C GLU A 51 13.60 13.58 12.12
N SER A 52 12.36 13.25 12.50
CA SER A 52 12.00 13.06 13.90
C SER A 52 12.55 11.73 14.46
N PRO A 53 12.95 11.70 15.74
CA PRO A 53 13.35 10.45 16.40
C PRO A 53 12.26 9.37 16.34
N HIS A 54 10.98 9.77 16.45
CA HIS A 54 9.85 8.84 16.41
C HIS A 54 9.70 8.16 15.05
N PHE A 55 9.92 8.88 13.95
CA PHE A 55 9.91 8.30 12.62
C PHE A 55 11.07 7.32 12.43
N GLU A 56 12.27 7.67 12.89
CA GLU A 56 13.42 6.78 12.79
C GLU A 56 13.31 5.54 13.68
N GLU A 57 12.79 5.67 14.91
CA GLU A 57 12.48 4.54 15.79
C GLU A 57 11.47 3.59 15.14
N TRP A 58 10.42 4.14 14.53
CA TRP A 58 9.43 3.38 13.79
C TRP A 58 10.06 2.71 12.56
N LYS A 59 10.77 3.47 11.72
CA LYS A 59 11.39 2.98 10.48
C LYS A 59 12.46 1.91 10.73
N SER A 60 13.26 2.04 11.79
CA SER A 60 14.27 1.06 12.21
C SER A 60 13.66 -0.18 12.88
N GLY A 61 12.52 -0.05 13.56
CA GLY A 61 11.74 -1.18 14.10
C GLY A 61 11.74 -1.29 15.61
N SER A 62 12.26 -0.28 16.30
CA SER A 62 12.10 -0.11 17.74
C SER A 62 10.62 0.03 18.14
N THR A 63 9.79 0.61 17.25
CA THR A 63 8.34 0.68 17.40
C THR A 63 7.62 0.13 16.16
N ARG A 64 6.44 -0.45 16.36
CA ARG A 64 5.62 -1.01 15.26
C ARG A 64 4.58 -0.03 14.72
N THR A 65 4.21 0.97 15.50
CA THR A 65 3.14 1.92 15.15
C THR A 65 3.62 3.35 15.37
N LEU A 66 3.43 4.19 14.36
CA LEU A 66 3.60 5.64 14.43
C LEU A 66 2.22 6.29 14.30
N TRP A 67 1.77 7.00 15.33
CA TRP A 67 0.48 7.69 15.28
C TRP A 67 0.69 9.21 15.17
N CYS A 68 0.35 9.77 14.02
CA CYS A 68 0.40 11.19 13.74
C CYS A 68 -0.95 11.84 14.05
N ARG A 69 -1.04 12.49 15.21
CA ARG A 69 -2.23 13.24 15.63
C ARG A 69 -2.08 14.72 15.35
N GLY A 70 -3.16 15.38 14.95
CA GLY A 70 -3.14 16.83 14.76
C GLY A 70 -4.52 17.42 14.55
N ILE A 71 -4.63 18.74 14.66
CA ILE A 71 -5.89 19.45 14.41
C ILE A 71 -6.35 19.28 12.95
N PRO A 72 -7.67 19.43 12.66
CA PRO A 72 -8.17 19.50 11.29
C PRO A 72 -7.43 20.58 10.49
N GLY A 73 -7.09 20.28 9.23
CA GLY A 73 -6.35 21.20 8.36
C GLY A 73 -4.84 21.27 8.59
N ALA A 74 -4.27 20.53 9.55
CA ALA A 74 -2.82 20.50 9.79
C ALA A 74 -1.98 19.81 8.68
N GLY A 75 -2.61 19.32 7.61
CA GLY A 75 -1.92 18.69 6.49
C GLY A 75 -1.52 17.22 6.71
N LYS A 76 -2.16 16.50 7.65
CA LYS A 76 -1.84 15.10 7.99
C LYS A 76 -1.89 14.16 6.78
N THR A 77 -2.91 14.28 5.94
CA THR A 77 -3.07 13.50 4.70
C THR A 77 -1.92 13.74 3.72
N VAL A 78 -1.48 15.00 3.58
CA VAL A 78 -0.31 15.34 2.75
C VAL A 78 0.96 14.74 3.37
N LEU A 79 1.14 14.81 4.70
CA LEU A 79 2.26 14.17 5.39
C LEU A 79 2.26 12.64 5.24
N ALA A 80 1.09 12.00 5.30
CA ALA A 80 0.94 10.57 5.07
C ALA A 80 1.40 10.19 3.65
N SER A 81 0.95 10.93 2.63
CA SER A 81 1.38 10.71 1.24
C SER A 81 2.89 10.90 1.06
N MET A 82 3.47 11.92 1.70
CA MET A 82 4.91 12.19 1.69
C MET A 82 5.70 11.04 2.31
N VAL A 83 5.22 10.44 3.39
CA VAL A 83 5.84 9.25 3.99
C VAL A 83 5.75 8.05 3.04
N VAL A 84 4.62 7.83 2.38
CA VAL A 84 4.46 6.75 1.39
C VAL A 84 5.47 6.91 0.25
N ASP A 85 5.66 8.11 -0.27
CA ASP A 85 6.60 8.39 -1.36
C ASP A 85 8.05 8.23 -0.90
N HIS A 86 8.40 8.77 0.28
CA HIS A 86 9.73 8.64 0.87
C HIS A 86 10.12 7.18 1.06
N LEU A 87 9.22 6.36 1.63
CA LEU A 87 9.44 4.93 1.81
C LEU A 87 9.45 4.19 0.46
N SER A 88 8.67 4.64 -0.52
CA SER A 88 8.61 3.99 -1.82
C SER A 88 9.83 4.24 -2.70
N ALA A 89 10.52 5.37 -2.52
CA ALA A 89 11.80 5.67 -3.14
C ALA A 89 12.98 4.87 -2.57
N ASP A 90 12.80 4.20 -1.42
CA ASP A 90 13.82 3.36 -0.82
C ASP A 90 14.06 2.09 -1.66
N ASN A 91 15.31 1.88 -2.08
CA ASN A 91 15.71 0.76 -2.93
C ASN A 91 15.82 -0.58 -2.19
N ARG A 92 15.50 -0.63 -0.89
CA ARG A 92 15.43 -1.87 -0.13
C ARG A 92 14.25 -2.75 -0.59
N ASP A 93 14.33 -4.03 -0.25
CA ASP A 93 13.27 -5.02 -0.43
C ASP A 93 12.17 -4.81 0.62
N ILE A 94 11.51 -3.65 0.58
CA ILE A 94 10.41 -3.27 1.46
C ILE A 94 9.10 -3.11 0.69
N GLY A 95 8.01 -3.56 1.31
CA GLY A 95 6.65 -3.35 0.86
C GLY A 95 6.12 -2.03 1.42
N VAL A 96 5.43 -1.25 0.61
CA VAL A 96 4.77 0.00 1.05
C VAL A 96 3.38 0.00 0.43
N ALA A 97 2.36 0.22 1.27
CA ALA A 97 0.98 0.35 0.84
C ALA A 97 0.26 1.40 1.69
N CYS A 98 -0.81 1.96 1.15
CA CYS A 98 -1.59 3.00 1.81
C CYS A 98 -3.10 2.78 1.69
N ILE A 99 -3.84 3.33 2.66
CA ILE A 99 -5.29 3.46 2.64
C ILE A 99 -5.61 4.90 3.02
N TYR A 100 -6.55 5.51 2.30
CA TYR A 100 -7.12 6.80 2.64
C TYR A 100 -8.58 6.58 3.02
N LEU A 101 -8.89 6.65 4.32
CA LEU A 101 -10.24 6.43 4.80
C LEU A 101 -11.08 7.68 4.58
N ASN A 102 -12.38 7.47 4.35
CA ASN A 102 -13.35 8.53 4.13
C ASN A 102 -14.70 8.08 4.69
N HIS A 103 -15.26 8.86 5.60
CA HIS A 103 -16.54 8.55 6.24
C HIS A 103 -17.72 8.42 5.25
N LYS A 104 -17.61 8.99 4.04
CA LYS A 104 -18.65 8.92 3.00
C LYS A 104 -18.67 7.58 2.24
N GLU A 105 -17.62 6.78 2.38
CA GLU A 105 -17.37 5.58 1.58
C GLU A 105 -17.21 4.32 2.45
N VAL A 106 -17.79 4.33 3.65
CA VAL A 106 -17.69 3.24 4.62
C VAL A 106 -18.21 1.92 4.05
N ASP A 107 -19.37 1.94 3.38
CA ASP A 107 -19.96 0.72 2.79
C ASP A 107 -19.12 0.13 1.64
N SER A 108 -18.41 0.99 0.90
CA SER A 108 -17.47 0.58 -0.14
C SER A 108 -16.12 0.13 0.43
N SER A 109 -15.80 0.44 1.68
CA SER A 109 -14.46 0.29 2.27
C SER A 109 -14.39 -0.69 3.44
N THR A 110 -15.15 -1.79 3.43
CA THR A 110 -15.12 -2.78 4.52
C THR A 110 -13.71 -3.39 4.76
N PRO A 111 -13.39 -3.91 5.97
CA PRO A 111 -12.05 -4.41 6.27
C PRO A 111 -11.52 -5.46 5.27
N PRO A 112 -12.31 -6.45 4.81
CA PRO A 112 -11.85 -7.38 3.77
C PRO A 112 -11.47 -6.69 2.45
N LYS A 113 -12.23 -5.67 2.03
CA LYS A 113 -11.94 -4.91 0.80
C LYS A 113 -10.68 -4.06 0.95
N LEU A 114 -10.49 -3.42 2.12
CA LEU A 114 -9.29 -2.65 2.43
C LEU A 114 -8.05 -3.54 2.48
N LEU A 115 -8.14 -4.70 3.11
CA LEU A 115 -7.06 -5.70 3.10
C LEU A 115 -6.74 -6.08 1.65
N ALA A 116 -7.73 -6.44 0.82
CA ALA A 116 -7.54 -6.74 -0.60
C ALA A 116 -6.88 -5.59 -1.38
N ALA A 117 -7.20 -4.34 -1.06
CA ALA A 117 -6.58 -3.15 -1.66
C ALA A 117 -5.09 -2.99 -1.27
N LEU A 118 -4.73 -3.32 -0.03
CA LEU A 118 -3.33 -3.36 0.40
C LEU A 118 -2.56 -4.46 -0.34
N TRP A 119 -3.16 -5.64 -0.47
CA TRP A 119 -2.59 -6.76 -1.23
C TRP A 119 -2.33 -6.39 -2.69
N ARG A 120 -3.31 -5.76 -3.34
CA ARG A 120 -3.17 -5.21 -4.69
C ARG A 120 -1.92 -4.32 -4.81
N GLN A 121 -1.72 -3.39 -3.88
CA GLN A 121 -0.58 -2.47 -3.91
C GLN A 121 0.76 -3.20 -3.74
N LEU A 122 0.86 -4.11 -2.77
CA LEU A 122 2.10 -4.83 -2.47
C LEU A 122 2.53 -5.73 -3.63
N LEU A 123 1.58 -6.48 -4.21
CA LEU A 123 1.83 -7.33 -5.38
C LEU A 123 2.21 -6.51 -6.61
N TYR A 124 1.48 -5.42 -6.87
CA TYR A 124 1.76 -4.55 -8.00
C TYR A 124 3.21 -4.02 -7.93
N LYS A 125 3.64 -3.56 -6.75
CA LYS A 125 5.01 -3.07 -6.54
C LYS A 125 6.07 -4.16 -6.77
N GLN A 126 5.82 -5.37 -6.30
CA GLN A 126 6.72 -6.51 -6.47
C GLN A 126 6.91 -6.87 -7.95
N HIS A 127 5.81 -7.00 -8.69
CA HIS A 127 5.83 -7.35 -10.11
C HIS A 127 6.36 -6.22 -10.99
N TYR A 128 6.04 -4.97 -10.66
CA TYR A 128 6.59 -3.79 -11.32
C TYR A 128 8.11 -3.74 -11.20
N LYS A 129 8.68 -3.94 -9.99
CA LYS A 129 10.14 -3.97 -9.79
C LYS A 129 10.82 -5.07 -10.61
N ARG A 130 10.16 -6.20 -10.83
CA ARG A 130 10.71 -7.37 -11.54
C ARG A 130 10.50 -7.33 -13.06
N GLY A 131 9.62 -6.46 -13.55
CA GLY A 131 9.15 -6.50 -14.93
C GLY A 131 8.43 -7.82 -15.25
N THR A 132 7.77 -8.42 -14.26
CA THR A 132 7.04 -9.69 -14.40
C THR A 132 5.54 -9.51 -14.21
N SER A 133 4.77 -10.54 -14.50
CA SER A 133 3.35 -10.64 -14.13
C SER A 133 3.15 -11.78 -13.14
N PRO A 134 2.11 -11.72 -12.29
CA PRO A 134 1.76 -12.83 -11.40
C PRO A 134 1.53 -14.13 -12.18
N SER A 135 2.18 -15.21 -11.77
CA SER A 135 1.92 -16.56 -12.27
C SER A 135 0.60 -17.11 -11.73
N GLN A 136 -0.02 -18.09 -12.41
CA GLN A 136 -1.26 -18.72 -11.93
C GLN A 136 -1.13 -19.32 -10.51
N GLN A 137 0.06 -19.77 -10.12
CA GLN A 137 0.31 -20.30 -8.78
C GLN A 137 0.41 -19.18 -7.73
N GLU A 138 1.04 -18.06 -8.06
CA GLU A 138 1.03 -16.86 -7.21
C GLU A 138 -0.39 -16.30 -7.07
N VAL A 139 -1.20 -16.38 -8.13
CA VAL A 139 -2.64 -16.02 -8.12
C VAL A 139 -3.47 -16.95 -7.22
N ALA A 140 -3.12 -18.24 -7.14
CA ALA A 140 -3.79 -19.18 -6.24
C ALA A 140 -3.28 -19.09 -4.78
N GLY A 141 -2.05 -18.58 -4.56
CA GLY A 141 -1.36 -18.53 -3.26
C GLY A 141 -1.12 -17.12 -2.71
N ILE A 142 -1.81 -16.10 -3.24
CA ILE A 142 -1.55 -14.65 -3.08
C ILE A 142 -1.25 -14.25 -1.64
N LEU A 143 -1.95 -14.83 -0.69
CA LEU A 143 -1.88 -14.44 0.71
C LEU A 143 -0.56 -14.84 1.39
N THR A 144 0.15 -15.87 0.91
CA THR A 144 1.24 -16.50 1.69
C THR A 144 2.61 -16.45 1.01
N SER A 145 2.68 -16.44 -0.32
CA SER A 145 3.96 -16.43 -1.05
C SER A 145 4.53 -15.02 -1.22
N SER A 146 3.68 -14.07 -1.60
CA SER A 146 4.10 -12.74 -2.07
C SER A 146 4.62 -11.83 -0.96
N LEU A 147 4.26 -12.14 0.30
CA LEU A 147 4.75 -11.38 1.45
C LEU A 147 6.15 -11.77 1.90
N LYS A 148 6.54 -13.04 1.74
CA LYS A 148 7.80 -13.58 2.31
C LYS A 148 9.05 -12.93 1.73
N GLU A 149 8.88 -12.21 0.62
CA GLU A 149 9.98 -11.55 -0.08
C GLU A 149 10.26 -10.15 0.44
N PHE A 150 9.33 -9.54 1.19
CA PHE A 150 9.58 -8.25 1.82
C PHE A 150 10.31 -8.46 3.15
N SER A 151 11.47 -7.82 3.29
CA SER A 151 12.16 -7.73 4.58
C SER A 151 11.34 -6.98 5.62
N GLN A 152 10.51 -6.04 5.17
CA GLN A 152 9.62 -5.24 6.00
C GLN A 152 8.46 -4.70 5.17
N VAL A 153 7.28 -4.56 5.79
CA VAL A 153 6.11 -3.96 5.14
C VAL A 153 5.64 -2.75 5.93
N PHE A 154 5.49 -1.62 5.26
CA PHE A 154 4.93 -0.40 5.80
C PHE A 154 3.52 -0.18 5.27
N ILE A 155 2.58 0.08 6.17
CA ILE A 155 1.20 0.37 5.84
C ILE A 155 0.84 1.72 6.45
N VAL A 156 0.46 2.66 5.60
CA VAL A 156 0.00 4.00 6.01
C VAL A 156 -1.52 4.04 5.92
N ILE A 157 -2.20 4.35 7.02
CA ILE A 157 -3.66 4.48 7.07
C ILE A 157 -3.99 5.91 7.47
N ASP A 158 -4.55 6.66 6.53
CA ASP A 158 -4.95 8.04 6.75
C ASP A 158 -6.41 8.13 7.23
N ALA A 159 -6.68 9.08 8.12
CA ALA A 159 -8.00 9.41 8.66
C ALA A 159 -8.69 8.24 9.38
N ILE A 160 -7.98 7.56 10.29
CA ILE A 160 -8.51 6.41 11.06
C ILE A 160 -9.72 6.79 11.93
N ASP A 161 -9.84 8.07 12.30
CA ASP A 161 -10.94 8.65 13.07
C ASP A 161 -12.21 8.91 12.23
N GLU A 162 -12.10 8.91 10.90
CA GLU A 162 -13.25 9.02 9.98
C GLU A 162 -13.91 7.67 9.66
N TYR A 163 -13.38 6.58 10.23
CA TYR A 163 -13.85 5.22 9.95
C TYR A 163 -14.48 4.58 11.19
N PRO A 164 -15.55 3.78 11.06
CA PRO A 164 -16.24 3.21 12.22
C PRO A 164 -15.31 2.41 13.13
N GLU A 165 -15.42 2.64 14.44
CA GLU A 165 -14.50 2.10 15.45
C GLU A 165 -14.45 0.56 15.44
N ASP A 166 -15.59 -0.10 15.25
CA ASP A 166 -15.70 -1.56 15.16
C ASP A 166 -14.97 -2.10 13.92
N GLN A 167 -15.09 -1.42 12.78
CA GLN A 167 -14.40 -1.80 11.55
C GLN A 167 -12.90 -1.48 11.62
N CYS A 168 -12.51 -0.36 12.24
CA CYS A 168 -11.12 -0.02 12.58
C CYS A 168 -10.46 -1.13 13.38
N PHE A 169 -11.14 -1.59 14.45
CA PHE A 169 -10.63 -2.66 15.31
C PHE A 169 -10.39 -3.95 14.50
N ILE A 170 -11.35 -4.36 13.66
CA ILE A 170 -11.22 -5.56 12.82
C ILE A 170 -10.04 -5.44 11.85
N LEU A 171 -9.89 -4.29 11.20
CA LEU A 171 -8.80 -4.02 10.25
C LEU A 171 -7.44 -4.08 10.95
N LEU A 172 -7.25 -3.31 12.02
CA LEU A 172 -5.99 -3.23 12.76
C LEU A 172 -5.62 -4.58 13.39
N LYS A 173 -6.61 -5.33 13.89
CA LYS A 173 -6.39 -6.69 14.41
C LYS A 173 -5.82 -7.62 13.34
N HIS A 174 -6.39 -7.62 12.12
CA HIS A 174 -5.86 -8.44 11.03
C HIS A 174 -4.44 -8.02 10.62
N LEU A 175 -4.18 -6.72 10.52
CA LEU A 175 -2.85 -6.21 10.14
C LEU A 175 -1.77 -6.57 11.17
N THR A 176 -2.10 -6.49 12.46
CA THR A 176 -1.13 -6.72 13.54
C THR A 176 -0.98 -8.19 13.92
N GLU A 177 -2.06 -8.97 13.93
CA GLU A 177 -2.03 -10.37 14.35
C GLU A 177 -1.80 -11.32 13.17
N GLN A 178 -2.44 -11.13 12.01
CA GLN A 178 -2.32 -12.08 10.88
C GLN A 178 -1.13 -11.73 9.99
N MET A 179 -1.03 -10.46 9.57
CA MET A 179 0.11 -10.02 8.76
C MET A 179 1.36 -9.84 9.63
N GLY A 180 1.23 -9.34 10.86
CA GLY A 180 2.38 -9.14 11.77
C GLY A 180 3.05 -10.42 12.29
N LEU A 181 2.38 -11.57 12.24
CA LEU A 181 3.00 -12.88 12.55
C LEU A 181 3.78 -13.46 11.35
N SER A 182 3.46 -13.03 10.13
CA SER A 182 4.11 -13.51 8.90
C SER A 182 5.14 -12.52 8.33
N LEU A 183 5.11 -11.26 8.78
CA LEU A 183 5.93 -10.15 8.32
C LEU A 183 6.28 -9.18 9.44
N SER A 184 7.40 -8.44 9.29
CA SER A 184 7.64 -7.21 10.04
C SER A 184 6.73 -6.08 9.48
N VAL A 185 5.47 -6.06 9.90
CA VAL A 185 4.50 -5.01 9.53
C VAL A 185 4.65 -3.81 10.45
N LYS A 186 4.70 -2.63 9.84
CA LYS A 186 4.76 -1.34 10.53
C LYS A 186 3.61 -0.44 10.07
N LEU A 187 2.88 0.08 11.03
CA LEU A 187 1.70 0.91 10.77
C LEU A 187 2.03 2.37 11.03
N MET A 188 1.63 3.25 10.11
CA MET A 188 1.49 4.67 10.37
C MET A 188 0.01 5.02 10.32
N LEU A 189 -0.50 5.72 11.33
CA LEU A 189 -1.90 6.11 11.43
C LEU A 189 -1.99 7.64 11.53
N THR A 190 -2.97 8.25 10.86
CA THR A 190 -3.31 9.66 11.08
C THR A 190 -4.71 9.81 11.67
N SER A 191 -4.88 10.82 12.53
CA SER A 191 -6.17 11.28 13.09
C SER A 191 -6.12 12.76 13.43
#